data_AF-A0A6A6S832-F1
#
_entry.id   AF-A0A6A6S832-F1
#
_cell.length_a   1.000
_cell.length_b   1.000
_cell.length_c   1.000
_cell.angle_alpha   90.00
_cell.angle_beta   90.00
_cell.angle_gamma   90.00
#
_symmetry.space_group_name_H-M   'P 1'
#
loop_
_entity.id
_entity.type
_entity.pdbx_description
1 polymer ?
#
loop_
_entity_poly.entity_id
_entity_poly.type
_entity_poly.pdbx_seq_one_letter_code
_entity_poly.pdbx_strand_id
1 'polypeptide(L)' 'MPSEPMGANRAAKAAGYRHFKHFLESYGLRLYNPDDVEEGKNILRGMGYNV' A
#
# COMPACT_ATOMS: atom_id res chain seq x y z
N MET A 1 16.08 10.71 -12.96
CA MET A 1 15.13 10.94 -11.85
C MET A 1 15.20 9.73 -10.95
N PRO A 2 15.45 9.86 -9.65
CA PRO A 2 15.59 8.69 -8.81
C PRO A 2 14.23 8.00 -8.71
N SER A 3 14.23 6.69 -8.99
CA SER A 3 13.17 5.75 -8.71
C SER A 3 13.02 5.59 -7.18
N GLU A 4 12.52 6.63 -6.52
CA GLU A 4 12.29 6.61 -5.07
C GLU A 4 11.12 5.67 -4.74
N PRO A 5 11.24 4.81 -3.71
CA PRO A 5 10.13 4.00 -3.24
C PRO A 5 8.98 4.93 -2.84
N MET A 6 7.85 4.83 -3.54
CA MET A 6 6.66 5.57 -3.18
C MET A 6 6.15 4.92 -1.90
N GLY A 7 6.37 5.52 -0.73
CA GLY A 7 5.93 4.90 0.52
C GLY A 7 4.46 4.48 0.41
N ALA A 8 4.10 3.30 0.91
CA ALA A 8 2.80 2.65 0.66
C ALA A 8 1.57 3.56 0.90
N ASN A 9 1.72 4.59 1.75
CA ASN A 9 0.74 5.63 1.99
C ASN A 9 0.45 6.54 0.78
N ARG A 10 1.48 6.89 0.00
CA ARG A 10 1.34 7.65 -1.25
C ARG A 10 0.69 6.82 -2.35
N ALA A 11 1.09 5.55 -2.49
CA ALA A 11 0.47 4.63 -3.44
C ALA A 11 -1.00 4.37 -3.10
N ALA A 12 -1.33 4.13 -1.83
CA ALA A 12 -2.72 4.00 -1.39
C ALA A 12 -3.54 5.26 -1.71
N LYS A 13 -2.97 6.46 -1.52
CA LYS A 13 -3.61 7.72 -1.94
C LYS A 13 -3.84 7.82 -3.44
N ALA A 14 -2.85 7.43 -4.23
CA ALA A 14 -2.97 7.40 -5.69
C ALA A 14 -4.01 6.39 -6.17
N ALA A 15 -4.22 5.30 -5.43
CA ALA A 15 -5.27 4.31 -5.66
C ALA A 15 -6.67 4.75 -5.16
N GLY A 16 -6.81 5.98 -4.65
CA GLY A 16 -8.09 6.53 -4.20
C GLY A 16 -8.42 6.31 -2.73
N TYR A 17 -7.51 5.74 -1.93
CA TYR A 17 -7.71 5.52 -0.50
C TYR A 17 -7.19 6.71 0.32
N ARG A 18 -7.73 6.91 1.53
CA ARG A 18 -7.31 8.04 2.39
C ARG A 18 -5.85 7.92 2.86
N HIS A 19 -5.40 6.71 3.16
CA HIS A 19 -4.05 6.36 3.59
C HIS A 19 -3.85 4.83 3.54
N PHE A 20 -2.60 4.36 3.67
CA PHE A 20 -2.26 2.92 3.60
C PHE A 20 -3.08 2.05 4.56
N LYS A 21 -3.30 2.51 5.80
CA LYS A 21 -4.15 1.78 6.75
C LYS A 21 -5.59 1.58 6.24
N HIS A 22 -6.19 2.57 5.59
CA HIS A 22 -7.56 2.49 5.07
C HIS A 22 -7.62 1.56 3.85
N PHE A 23 -6.55 1.57 3.05
CA PHE A 23 -6.35 0.58 2.01
C PHE A 23 -6.27 -0.83 2.61
N LEU A 24 -5.39 -1.09 3.58
CA LEU A 24 -5.29 -2.40 4.23
C LEU A 24 -6.64 -2.85 4.82
N GLU A 25 -7.31 -1.99 5.57
CA GLU A 25 -8.63 -2.28 6.16
C GLU A 25 -9.68 -2.62 5.09
N SER A 26 -9.63 -1.99 3.91
CA SER A 26 -10.51 -2.31 2.78
C SER A 26 -10.28 -3.71 2.19
N TYR A 27 -9.08 -4.27 2.36
CA TYR A 27 -8.73 -5.64 1.97
C TYR A 27 -8.82 -6.63 3.14
N GLY A 28 -9.29 -6.19 4.32
CA GLY A 28 -9.32 -7.01 5.54
C GLY A 28 -7.95 -7.23 6.20
N LEU A 29 -6.94 -6.47 5.76
CA LEU A 29 -5.55 -6.54 6.21
C LEU A 29 -5.32 -5.62 7.41
N ARG A 30 -4.46 -6.04 8.35
CA ARG A 30 -4.18 -5.30 9.59
C ARG A 30 -2.78 -4.67 9.55
N LEU A 31 -2.71 -3.36 9.77
CA LEU A 31 -1.43 -2.63 9.82
C LEU A 31 -0.45 -3.14 10.88
N TYR A 32 -0.95 -3.74 11.97
CA TYR A 32 -0.11 -4.29 13.04
C TYR A 32 0.41 -5.71 12.75
N ASN A 33 -0.11 -6.37 11.70
CA ASN A 33 0.38 -7.66 11.27
C ASN A 33 1.40 -7.44 10.14
N PRO A 34 2.70 -7.77 10.32
CA PRO A 34 3.71 -7.53 9.31
C PRO A 34 3.43 -8.28 7.99
N ASP A 35 2.86 -9.48 8.05
CA ASP A 35 2.46 -10.26 6.87
C ASP A 35 1.39 -9.53 6.06
N ASP A 36 0.36 -9.00 6.72
CA ASP A 36 -0.71 -8.22 6.09
C ASP A 36 -0.18 -6.91 5.47
N VAL A 37 0.83 -6.30 6.08
CA VAL A 37 1.50 -5.11 5.54
C VAL A 37 2.24 -5.45 4.25
N GLU A 38 2.91 -6.60 4.20
CA GLU A 38 3.60 -7.07 3.00
C GLU A 38 2.63 -7.45 1.89
N GLU A 39 1.53 -8.14 2.23
CA GLU A 39 0.41 -8.44 1.34
C GLU A 39 -0.14 -7.15 0.71
N GLY A 40 -0.40 -6.14 1.53
CA GLY A 40 -0.88 -4.85 1.05
C GLY A 40 0.10 -4.13 0.11
N LYS A 41 1.40 -4.23 0.36
CA LYS A 41 2.41 -3.72 -0.57
C LYS A 41 2.41 -4.50 -1.88
N ASN A 42 2.26 -5.83 -1.83
CA ASN A 42 2.20 -6.67 -3.03
C ASN A 42 0.97 -6.34 -3.88
N ILE A 43 -0.18 -6.08 -3.26
CA ILE A 43 -1.38 -5.60 -3.99
C ILE A 43 -1.11 -4.27 -4.68
N LEU A 44 -0.48 -3.30 -3.99
CA LEU A 44 -0.12 -2.01 -4.58
C LEU A 44 0.90 -2.18 -5.73
N ARG A 45 1.86 -3.10 -5.60
CA ARG A 45 2.78 -3.46 -6.69
C ARG A 45 2.05 -4.08 -7.88
N GLY A 46 1.08 -4.95 -7.62
CA GLY A 46 0.22 -5.54 -8.66
C GLY A 46 -0.64 -4.50 -9.39
N MET A 47 -1.01 -3.41 -8.73
CA MET A 47 -1.67 -2.25 -9.33
C MET A 47 -0.73 -1.34 -10.15
N GLY A 48 0.58 -1.61 -10.14
CA GLY A 48 1.59 -0.82 -10.84
C GLY A 48 2.22 0.30 -10.01
N TYR A 49 1.95 0.37 -8.71
CA TYR A 49 2.61 1.32 -7.82
C TYR A 49 3.92 0.73 -7.28
N ASN A 50 5.02 1.47 -7.41
CA ASN A 50 6.31 1.04 -6.89
C ASN A 50 6.45 1.40 -5.40
N VAL A 51 6.17 0.43 -4.50
CA VAL A 51 6.13 0.57 -3.03
C VAL A 51 7.10 -0.35 -2.29
#